data_AF-A0A3R7AH36-F1
#
_entry.id   AF-A0A3R7AH36-F1
#
_cell.length_a   1.000
_cell.length_b   1.000
_cell.length_c   1.000
_cell.angle_alpha   90.00
_cell.angle_beta   90.00
_cell.angle_gamma   90.00
#
_symmetry.space_group_name_H-M   'P 1'
#
loop_
_entity.id
_entity.type
_entity.pdbx_description
1 polymer ?
#
loop_
_entity_poly.entity_id
_entity_poly.type
_entity_poly.pdbx_seq_one_letter_code
_entity_poly.pdbx_strand_id
1 'polypeptide(L)'
;MPNINRGDAQGPVDGSLKALAKHNFHVAEATGQLNLAHMHLEQLPQSVQFLPRLVELDLSYNSLNRFPGQCVAEHFKHLRVLAVEHNDLYCLDDILALSTLPKLESLNVNYNPIPLLSNRIYFLEARALLSLGLDPN
;
A
#
# COMPACT_ATOMS: atom_id res chain seq x y z
N MET A 1 -31.11 -31.18 2.71
CA MET A 1 -31.78 -30.08 2.00
C MET A 1 -30.94 -28.82 2.22
N PRO A 2 -30.51 -28.13 1.15
CA PRO A 2 -29.73 -26.89 1.25
C PRO A 2 -30.67 -25.70 1.49
N ASN A 3 -30.22 -24.69 2.25
CA ASN A 3 -30.90 -23.40 2.35
C ASN A 3 -30.09 -22.36 1.56
N ILE A 4 -30.82 -21.58 0.77
CA ILE A 4 -30.39 -20.68 -0.27
C ILE A 4 -30.63 -19.23 0.18
N ASN A 5 -29.58 -18.42 0.03
CA ASN A 5 -29.57 -16.96 -0.16
C ASN A 5 -30.03 -16.04 0.99
N ARG A 6 -29.11 -15.15 1.39
CA ARG A 6 -29.25 -13.69 1.17
C ARG A 6 -28.01 -12.94 1.66
N GLY A 7 -27.39 -12.20 0.75
CA GLY A 7 -26.38 -11.21 1.09
C GLY A 7 -25.23 -11.12 0.11
N ASP A 8 -25.50 -11.15 -1.20
CA ASP A 8 -24.61 -10.53 -2.18
C ASP A 8 -24.39 -9.06 -1.77
N ALA A 9 -23.32 -8.80 -1.03
CA ALA A 9 -22.80 -7.45 -0.85
C ALA A 9 -21.96 -7.09 -2.09
N GLN A 10 -22.58 -7.14 -3.27
CA GLN A 10 -22.16 -6.32 -4.40
C GLN A 10 -22.62 -4.88 -4.11
N GLY A 11 -21.93 -4.23 -3.17
CA GLY A 11 -21.93 -2.79 -3.02
C GLY A 11 -21.09 -2.15 -4.14
N PRO A 12 -21.27 -0.86 -4.45
CA PRO A 12 -20.90 -0.28 -5.75
C PRO A 12 -19.40 0.05 -5.84
N VAL A 13 -18.53 -0.96 -5.96
CA VAL A 13 -17.07 -0.73 -5.92
C VAL A 13 -16.42 -0.63 -7.31
N ASP A 14 -17.01 -1.15 -8.38
CA ASP A 14 -16.24 -1.29 -9.64
C ASP A 14 -16.46 -0.15 -10.68
N GLY A 15 -17.55 0.63 -10.57
CA GLY A 15 -17.89 1.68 -11.53
C GLY A 15 -17.36 3.07 -11.15
N SER A 16 -17.71 3.52 -9.95
CA SER A 16 -17.42 4.89 -9.47
C SER A 16 -15.96 5.04 -9.02
N LEU A 17 -15.38 4.00 -8.44
CA LEU A 17 -13.98 3.94 -8.04
C LEU A 17 -13.06 3.87 -9.25
N LYS A 18 -13.42 3.14 -10.33
CA LYS A 18 -12.70 3.24 -11.60
C LYS A 18 -12.70 4.67 -12.15
N ALA A 19 -13.81 5.39 -12.05
CA ALA A 19 -13.92 6.76 -12.56
C ALA A 19 -13.17 7.79 -11.70
N LEU A 20 -13.34 7.76 -10.37
CA LEU A 20 -12.61 8.62 -9.42
C LEU A 20 -11.12 8.32 -9.43
N ALA A 21 -10.74 7.03 -9.38
CA ALA A 21 -9.35 6.64 -9.48
C ALA A 21 -8.77 6.99 -10.84
N LYS A 22 -9.52 6.93 -11.96
CA LYS A 22 -9.00 7.33 -13.29
C LYS A 22 -8.55 8.79 -13.34
N HIS A 23 -9.27 9.69 -12.67
CA HIS A 23 -8.80 11.07 -12.51
C HIS A 23 -7.50 11.13 -11.70
N ASN A 24 -7.47 10.44 -10.55
CA ASN A 24 -6.29 10.40 -9.68
C ASN A 24 -5.08 9.73 -10.37
N PHE A 25 -5.29 8.74 -11.23
CA PHE A 25 -4.27 8.08 -12.05
C PHE A 25 -3.67 9.04 -13.08
N HIS A 26 -4.49 9.86 -13.73
CA HIS A 26 -3.99 10.84 -14.69
C HIS A 26 -3.17 11.94 -14.01
N VAL A 27 -3.64 12.41 -12.84
CA VAL A 27 -2.87 13.36 -12.02
C VAL A 27 -1.56 12.73 -11.53
N ALA A 28 -1.59 11.47 -11.10
CA ALA A 28 -0.40 10.76 -10.65
C ALA A 28 0.63 10.53 -11.76
N GLU A 29 0.20 10.33 -13.01
CA GLU A 29 1.11 10.23 -14.15
C GLU A 29 1.86 11.55 -14.40
N ALA A 30 1.18 12.69 -14.21
CA ALA A 30 1.77 14.02 -14.41
C ALA A 30 2.61 14.50 -13.21
N THR A 31 2.19 14.18 -11.99
CA THR A 31 2.75 14.77 -10.75
C THR A 31 3.59 13.80 -9.93
N GLY A 32 3.43 12.49 -10.15
CA GLY A 32 4.00 11.45 -9.28
C GLY A 32 3.26 11.33 -7.93
N GLN A 33 2.12 11.98 -7.74
CA GLN A 33 1.36 11.93 -6.49
C GLN A 33 0.01 11.26 -6.73
N LEU A 34 -0.28 10.21 -5.96
CA LEU A 34 -1.56 9.49 -6.02
C LEU A 34 -2.22 9.50 -4.65
N ASN A 35 -3.37 10.18 -4.57
CA ASN A 35 -4.22 10.15 -3.38
C ASN A 35 -5.42 9.23 -3.65
N LEU A 36 -5.54 8.18 -2.84
CA LEU A 36 -6.64 7.24 -2.78
C LEU A 36 -7.16 7.09 -1.34
N ALA A 37 -6.99 8.11 -0.50
CA ALA A 37 -7.50 8.12 0.85
C ALA A 37 -9.03 8.15 0.88
N HIS A 38 -9.64 7.57 1.92
CA HIS A 38 -11.10 7.55 2.12
C HIS A 38 -11.90 6.96 0.95
N MET A 39 -11.33 5.99 0.24
CA MET A 39 -11.97 5.37 -0.93
C MET A 39 -12.59 4.00 -0.61
N HIS A 40 -12.63 3.60 0.67
CA HIS A 40 -13.12 2.29 1.12
C HIS A 40 -12.47 1.11 0.38
N LEU A 41 -11.18 1.25 0.07
CA LEU A 41 -10.42 0.21 -0.63
C LEU A 41 -10.16 -0.95 0.32
N GLU A 42 -10.56 -2.16 -0.09
CA GLU A 42 -10.18 -3.40 0.60
C GLU A 42 -8.84 -3.94 0.09
N GLN A 43 -8.45 -3.56 -1.13
CA GLN A 43 -7.20 -3.96 -1.77
C GLN A 43 -6.62 -2.79 -2.58
N LEU A 44 -5.29 -2.77 -2.72
CA LEU A 44 -4.62 -1.85 -3.65
C LEU A 44 -5.00 -2.21 -5.10
N PRO A 45 -5.56 -1.29 -5.90
CA PRO A 45 -5.88 -1.59 -7.28
C PRO A 45 -4.64 -1.96 -8.09
N GLN A 46 -4.70 -3.06 -8.84
CA GLN A 46 -3.56 -3.52 -9.65
C GLN A 46 -3.11 -2.47 -10.68
N SER A 47 -4.01 -1.57 -11.10
CA SER A 47 -3.69 -0.47 -12.03
C SER A 47 -2.64 0.51 -11.49
N VAL A 48 -2.41 0.57 -10.17
CA VAL A 48 -1.36 1.41 -9.58
C VAL A 48 0.03 1.01 -10.08
N GLN A 49 0.24 -0.27 -10.45
CA GLN A 49 1.52 -0.75 -11.02
C GLN A 49 1.92 0.00 -12.31
N PHE A 50 0.97 0.62 -13.01
CA PHE A 50 1.23 1.39 -14.24
C PHE A 50 1.73 2.81 -13.98
N LEU A 51 2.00 3.17 -12.72
CA LEU A 51 2.54 4.48 -12.33
C LEU A 51 4.00 4.35 -11.82
N PRO A 52 4.99 3.98 -12.64
CA PRO A 52 6.37 3.73 -12.19
C PRO A 52 7.08 4.99 -11.66
N ARG A 53 6.54 6.18 -11.97
CA ARG A 53 7.07 7.48 -11.54
C ARG A 53 6.48 7.97 -10.22
N LEU A 54 5.69 7.16 -9.55
CA LEU A 54 5.06 7.55 -8.30
C LEU A 54 6.11 7.86 -7.23
N VAL A 55 5.94 9.03 -6.60
CA VAL A 55 6.77 9.59 -5.55
C VAL A 55 6.03 9.59 -4.22
N GLU A 56 4.72 9.84 -4.25
CA GLU A 56 3.88 9.88 -3.05
C GLU A 56 2.60 9.07 -3.29
N LEU A 57 2.29 8.17 -2.35
CA LEU A 57 1.09 7.34 -2.38
C LEU A 57 0.38 7.46 -1.03
N ASP A 58 -0.86 7.95 -1.09
CA ASP A 58 -1.75 8.01 0.06
C ASP A 58 -2.92 7.03 -0.09
N LEU A 59 -2.98 6.07 0.81
CA LEU A 59 -4.01 5.03 0.94
C LEU A 59 -4.63 5.07 2.34
N SER A 60 -4.49 6.19 3.05
CA SER A 60 -4.99 6.34 4.41
C SER A 60 -6.52 6.22 4.49
N TYR A 61 -7.03 5.81 5.65
CA TYR A 61 -8.48 5.71 5.90
C TYR A 61 -9.21 4.84 4.87
N ASN A 62 -8.65 3.67 4.59
CA ASN A 62 -9.27 2.62 3.79
C ASN A 62 -9.53 1.39 4.66
N SER A 63 -9.80 0.23 4.05
CA SER A 63 -10.06 -1.03 4.75
C SER A 63 -9.12 -2.12 4.25
N LEU A 64 -7.87 -1.74 3.94
CA LEU A 64 -6.85 -2.66 3.43
C LEU A 64 -6.49 -3.66 4.53
N ASN A 65 -6.70 -4.94 4.29
CA ASN A 65 -6.30 -6.02 5.20
C ASN A 65 -4.91 -6.60 4.88
N ARG A 66 -4.49 -6.50 3.62
CA ARG A 66 -3.18 -6.91 3.10
C ARG A 66 -2.60 -5.78 2.25
N PHE A 67 -1.28 -5.70 2.21
CA PHE A 67 -0.57 -4.74 1.37
C PHE A 67 0.44 -5.47 0.48
N PRO A 68 0.39 -5.31 -0.85
CA PRO A 68 1.29 -6.04 -1.75
C PRO A 68 2.71 -5.43 -1.76
N GLY A 69 3.38 -5.38 -0.62
CA GLY A 69 4.62 -4.65 -0.41
C GLY A 69 5.76 -5.08 -1.33
N GLN A 70 5.85 -6.37 -1.65
CA GLN A 70 6.84 -6.88 -2.61
C GLN A 70 6.61 -6.32 -4.01
N CYS A 71 5.37 -6.35 -4.49
CA CYS A 71 5.00 -5.78 -5.79
C CYS A 71 5.25 -4.27 -5.81
N VAL A 72 4.92 -3.58 -4.72
CA VAL A 72 5.16 -2.13 -4.56
C VAL A 72 6.67 -1.84 -4.61
N ALA A 73 7.47 -2.60 -3.89
CA ALA A 73 8.93 -2.47 -3.88
C ALA A 73 9.55 -2.71 -5.27
N GLU A 74 8.98 -3.61 -6.06
CA GLU A 74 9.40 -3.90 -7.44
C GLU A 74 9.07 -2.78 -8.42
N HIS A 75 7.89 -2.16 -8.32
CA HIS A 75 7.40 -1.22 -9.33
C HIS A 75 7.68 0.26 -9.00
N PHE A 76 7.67 0.67 -7.73
CA PHE A 76 7.75 2.09 -7.35
C PHE A 76 9.14 2.49 -6.85
N LYS A 77 10.15 2.38 -7.72
CA LYS A 77 11.55 2.72 -7.40
C LYS A 77 11.78 4.20 -7.06
N HIS A 78 10.78 5.05 -7.26
CA HIS A 78 10.83 6.48 -6.96
C HIS A 78 9.97 6.89 -5.76
N LEU A 79 9.28 5.94 -5.11
CA LEU A 79 8.42 6.23 -3.97
C LEU A 79 9.24 6.76 -2.80
N ARG A 80 8.86 7.93 -2.29
CA ARG A 80 9.45 8.62 -1.15
C ARG A 80 8.52 8.63 0.05
N VAL A 81 7.22 8.77 -0.19
CA VAL A 81 6.20 8.84 0.87
C VAL A 81 5.13 7.79 0.62
N LEU A 82 4.86 6.97 1.63
CA LEU A 82 3.75 6.03 1.65
C LEU A 82 2.94 6.20 2.93
N ALA A 83 1.67 6.56 2.78
CA ALA A 83 0.69 6.65 3.86
C ALA A 83 -0.33 5.53 3.73
N VAL A 84 -0.41 4.66 4.74
CA VAL A 84 -1.37 3.55 4.84
C VAL A 84 -2.01 3.52 6.24
N GLU A 85 -2.03 4.63 6.96
CA GLU A 85 -2.64 4.71 8.28
C GLU A 85 -4.15 4.49 8.24
N HIS A 86 -4.72 4.09 9.38
CA HIS A 86 -6.16 3.82 9.49
C HIS A 86 -6.63 2.81 8.44
N ASN A 87 -5.99 1.64 8.44
CA ASN A 87 -6.35 0.47 7.65
C ASN A 87 -6.37 -0.77 8.57
N ASP A 88 -6.66 -1.94 8.02
CA ASP A 88 -6.74 -3.21 8.75
C ASP A 88 -5.54 -4.12 8.48
N LEU A 89 -4.39 -3.55 8.13
CA LEU A 89 -3.19 -4.30 7.80
C LEU A 89 -2.70 -5.08 9.03
N TYR A 90 -2.41 -6.36 8.87
CA TYR A 90 -1.95 -7.22 9.97
C TYR A 90 -0.65 -7.99 9.65
N CYS A 91 -0.29 -8.11 8.37
CA CYS A 91 0.88 -8.86 7.94
C CYS A 91 2.15 -8.00 8.01
N LEU A 92 3.15 -8.45 8.78
CA LEU A 92 4.41 -7.73 8.92
C LEU A 92 5.29 -7.82 7.66
N ASP A 93 5.30 -8.97 6.98
CA ASP A 93 6.13 -9.20 5.78
C ASP A 93 5.77 -8.24 4.64
N ASP A 94 4.47 -7.94 4.50
CA ASP A 94 3.94 -6.94 3.58
C ASP A 94 4.62 -5.57 3.80
N ILE A 95 4.95 -5.21 5.04
CA ILE A 95 5.65 -3.95 5.37
C ILE A 95 7.17 -4.09 5.27
N LEU A 96 7.74 -5.21 5.72
CA LEU A 96 9.18 -5.43 5.66
C LEU A 96 9.72 -5.43 4.23
N ALA A 97 8.94 -5.90 3.25
CA ALA A 97 9.30 -5.85 1.84
C ALA A 97 9.63 -4.40 1.36
N LEU A 98 9.00 -3.38 1.96
CA LEU A 98 9.23 -1.98 1.64
C LEU A 98 10.59 -1.44 2.11
N SER A 99 11.31 -2.17 2.95
CA SER A 99 12.67 -1.82 3.36
C SER A 99 13.62 -1.73 2.15
N THR A 100 13.34 -2.50 1.10
CA THR A 100 14.11 -2.53 -0.16
C THR A 100 13.86 -1.32 -1.06
N LEU A 101 12.91 -0.45 -0.74
CA LEU A 101 12.65 0.75 -1.53
C LEU A 101 13.80 1.76 -1.37
N PRO A 102 14.51 2.10 -2.46
CA PRO A 102 15.78 2.84 -2.39
C PRO A 102 15.58 4.33 -2.03
N LYS A 103 14.38 4.87 -2.26
CA LYS A 103 14.07 6.29 -2.03
C LYS A 103 13.03 6.53 -0.95
N LEU A 104 12.52 5.48 -0.29
CA LEU A 104 11.49 5.65 0.73
C LEU A 104 12.05 6.43 1.92
N GLU A 105 11.46 7.58 2.22
CA GLU A 105 11.86 8.51 3.27
C GLU A 105 10.83 8.52 4.41
N SER A 106 9.55 8.35 4.08
CA SER A 106 8.44 8.38 5.04
C SER A 106 7.49 7.23 4.81
N LEU A 107 7.19 6.50 5.88
CA LEU A 107 6.23 5.40 5.91
C LEU A 107 5.32 5.55 7.13
N ASN A 108 4.04 5.78 6.90
CA ASN A 108 3.03 5.84 7.94
C ASN A 108 2.15 4.59 7.92
N VAL A 109 2.27 3.77 8.96
CA VAL A 109 1.50 2.54 9.17
C VAL A 109 0.70 2.57 10.47
N ASN A 110 0.56 3.75 11.08
CA ASN A 110 -0.14 3.90 12.36
C ASN A 110 -1.61 3.47 12.23
N TYR A 111 -2.23 3.12 13.36
CA TYR A 111 -3.63 2.70 13.38
C TYR A 111 -3.93 1.54 12.41
N ASN A 112 -3.03 0.56 12.38
CA ASN A 112 -3.22 -0.74 11.77
C ASN A 112 -2.95 -1.83 12.81
N PRO A 113 -3.60 -3.01 12.74
CA PRO A 113 -3.36 -4.15 13.63
C PRO A 113 -2.02 -4.90 13.37
N ILE A 114 -1.04 -4.28 12.70
CA ILE A 114 0.28 -4.89 12.48
C ILE A 114 1.03 -4.91 13.82
N PRO A 115 1.70 -6.03 14.18
CA PRO A 115 2.51 -6.13 15.40
C PRO A 115 3.84 -5.34 15.28
N LEU A 116 3.77 -4.06 14.93
CA LEU A 116 4.89 -3.26 14.44
C LEU A 116 5.64 -2.51 15.55
N LEU A 117 4.98 -2.26 16.69
CA LEU A 117 5.62 -1.63 17.87
C LEU A 117 6.80 -2.45 18.41
N SER A 118 6.75 -3.78 18.32
CA SER A 118 7.86 -4.66 18.68
C SER A 118 8.92 -4.77 17.58
N ASN A 119 8.60 -4.37 16.35
CA ASN A 119 9.36 -4.76 15.15
C ASN A 119 9.83 -3.59 14.27
N ARG A 120 9.70 -2.33 14.73
CA ARG A 120 10.34 -1.17 14.06
C ARG A 120 11.85 -1.30 13.95
N ILE A 121 12.46 -2.01 14.89
CA ILE A 121 13.90 -2.32 14.87
C ILE A 121 14.23 -3.17 13.64
N TYR A 122 13.47 -4.22 13.32
CA TYR A 122 13.72 -5.07 12.16
C TYR A 122 13.61 -4.31 10.83
N PHE A 123 12.65 -3.39 10.69
CA PHE A 123 12.54 -2.59 9.47
C PHE A 123 13.76 -1.66 9.27
N LEU A 124 14.23 -1.03 10.36
CA LEU A 124 15.42 -0.17 10.32
C LEU A 124 16.70 -0.97 10.10
N GLU A 125 16.82 -2.14 10.74
CA GLU A 125 17.93 -3.07 10.57
C GLU A 125 18.01 -3.56 9.12
N ALA A 126 16.89 -3.99 8.52
CA ALA A 126 16.83 -4.39 7.11
C ALA A 126 17.32 -3.27 6.18
N ARG A 127 16.88 -2.02 6.42
CA ARG A 127 17.36 -0.86 5.64
C ARG A 127 18.85 -0.58 5.83
N ALA A 128 19.37 -0.73 7.06
CA ALA A 128 20.77 -0.54 7.36
C ALA A 128 21.66 -1.60 6.69
N LEU A 129 21.27 -2.88 6.75
CA LEU A 129 21.98 -3.98 6.09
C LEU A 129 22.04 -3.78 4.57
N LEU A 130 20.92 -3.42 3.95
CA LEU A 130 20.88 -3.10 2.52
C LEU A 130 21.78 -1.91 2.15
N SER A 131 21.86 -0.88 3.00
CA SER A 131 22.77 0.26 2.78
C SER A 131 24.25 -0.12 2.82
N LEU A 132 24.58 -1.21 3.52
CA LEU A 132 25.92 -1.78 3.61
C LEU A 132 26.19 -2.84 2.52
N GLY A 133 25.21 -3.11 1.64
CA GLY A 133 25.31 -4.15 0.62
C GLY A 133 25.21 -5.57 1.18
N LEU A 134 24.67 -5.74 2.38
CA LEU A 134 24.42 -7.03 3.01
C LEU A 134 22.95 -7.39 2.83
N ASP A 135 22.68 -8.49 2.12
CA ASP A 135 21.32 -9.02 2.03
C ASP A 135 20.94 -9.68 3.37
N PRO A 136 19.77 -9.36 3.96
CA PRO A 136 19.32 -9.95 5.23
C PRO A 136 18.82 -11.40 5.12
N ASN A 137 19.26 -12.16 4.10
CA ASN A 137 18.86 -13.54 3.82
C ASN A 137 19.89 -14.57 4.28
#